data_AF-A0A9X3S051-F1
#
_entry.id   AF-A0A9X3S051-F1
#
_cell.length_a   1.000
_cell.length_b   1.000
_cell.length_c   1.000
_cell.angle_alpha   90.00
_cell.angle_beta   90.00
_cell.angle_gamma   90.00
#
_symmetry.space_group_name_H-M   'P 1'
#
loop_
_entity.id
_entity.type
_entity.pdbx_description
1 polymer ?
#
loop_
_entity_poly.entity_id
_entity_poly.type
_entity_poly.pdbx_seq_one_letter_code
_entity_poly.pdbx_strand_id
1 'polypeptide(L)'
;MSWCWFDLLDAPSDTATAQAAAFHADGSAAGWLAAWRTRARPTREARRIDDRIVDPGGAPAWISLVRPPRGVRLPFDDLAVQQARRNVLGDPWADAISTLLSDASHFEGAITVVRGAGAPRLRDDPFARVFDARILRVEAGLFGRVPPPCGPTIERYGSANPWPQDRF
;
A
#
# COMPACT_ATOMS: atom_id res chain seq x y z
N MET A 1 -6.82 6.49 -13.85
CA MET A 1 -6.76 7.40 -12.68
C MET A 1 -5.36 7.27 -12.09
N SER A 2 -4.83 8.26 -11.38
CA SER A 2 -3.53 8.16 -10.72
C SER A 2 -3.58 7.34 -9.42
N TRP A 3 -4.78 7.16 -8.86
CA TRP A 3 -5.02 6.42 -7.63
C TRP A 3 -6.32 5.62 -7.72
N CYS A 4 -6.46 4.62 -6.87
CA CYS A 4 -7.69 3.87 -6.64
C CYS A 4 -7.95 3.71 -5.15
N TRP A 5 -9.17 3.32 -4.78
CA TRP A 5 -9.50 2.99 -3.39
C TRP A 5 -8.99 1.59 -3.05
N PHE A 6 -8.61 1.39 -1.78
CA PHE A 6 -8.10 0.13 -1.26
C PHE A 6 -8.48 -0.06 0.21
N ASP A 7 -8.85 -1.27 0.59
CA ASP A 7 -9.18 -1.62 1.97
C ASP A 7 -8.93 -3.11 2.27
N LEU A 8 -8.90 -3.44 3.55
CA LEU A 8 -8.96 -4.81 4.07
C LEU A 8 -10.36 -5.07 4.63
N LEU A 9 -11.05 -6.07 4.09
CA LEU A 9 -12.42 -6.44 4.39
C LEU A 9 -12.49 -7.80 5.09
N ASP A 10 -13.58 -8.06 5.80
CA ASP A 10 -13.85 -9.39 6.38
C ASP A 10 -14.33 -10.41 5.32
N ALA A 11 -14.90 -9.95 4.22
CA ALA A 11 -15.48 -10.75 3.14
C ALA A 11 -15.19 -10.12 1.76
N PRO A 12 -15.25 -10.89 0.65
CA PRO A 12 -15.05 -10.34 -0.68
C PRO A 12 -16.17 -9.35 -1.04
N SER A 13 -15.86 -8.44 -1.96
CA SER A 13 -16.80 -7.43 -2.46
C SER A 13 -17.14 -7.68 -3.93
N ASP A 14 -18.43 -7.67 -4.25
CA ASP A 14 -18.93 -7.86 -5.63
C ASP A 14 -18.62 -6.69 -6.56
N THR A 15 -18.25 -5.54 -6.00
CA THR A 15 -17.97 -4.31 -6.76
C THR A 15 -16.49 -4.00 -6.88
N ALA A 16 -15.62 -4.82 -6.27
CA ALA A 16 -14.18 -4.62 -6.33
C ALA A 16 -13.67 -4.80 -7.77
N THR A 17 -12.78 -3.90 -8.19
CA THR A 17 -12.07 -4.02 -9.47
C THR A 17 -11.04 -5.15 -9.44
N ALA A 18 -10.40 -5.33 -8.28
CA ALA A 18 -9.46 -6.40 -8.01
C ALA A 18 -9.56 -6.75 -6.52
N GLN A 19 -9.39 -8.02 -6.18
CA GLN A 19 -9.39 -8.47 -4.79
C GLN A 19 -8.69 -9.81 -4.65
N ALA A 20 -8.17 -10.07 -3.46
CA ALA A 20 -7.53 -11.33 -3.14
C ALA A 20 -7.71 -11.66 -1.64
N ALA A 21 -7.84 -12.95 -1.34
CA ALA A 21 -7.80 -13.42 0.03
C ALA A 21 -6.40 -13.16 0.63
N ALA A 22 -6.39 -12.77 1.90
CA ALA A 22 -5.18 -12.50 2.67
C ALA A 22 -5.11 -13.40 3.90
N PHE A 23 -3.91 -13.86 4.21
CA PHE A 23 -3.62 -14.79 5.29
C PHE A 23 -2.45 -14.30 6.12
N HIS A 24 -2.47 -14.61 7.41
CA HIS A 24 -1.31 -14.47 8.29
C HIS A 24 -0.23 -15.51 7.93
N ALA A 25 0.97 -15.34 8.47
CA ALA A 25 2.10 -16.24 8.20
C ALA A 25 1.85 -17.67 8.68
N ASP A 26 0.98 -17.86 9.68
CA ASP A 26 0.55 -19.17 10.20
C ASP A 26 -0.56 -19.83 9.35
N GLY A 27 -1.02 -19.16 8.29
CA GLY A 27 -2.09 -19.63 7.41
C GLY A 27 -3.51 -19.27 7.88
N SER A 28 -3.68 -18.63 9.03
CA SER A 28 -4.99 -18.14 9.46
C SER A 28 -5.49 -17.01 8.56
N ALA A 29 -6.80 -16.96 8.33
CA ALA A 29 -7.40 -15.95 7.46
C ALA A 29 -7.29 -14.54 8.09
N ALA A 30 -6.81 -13.58 7.30
CA ALA A 30 -6.73 -12.17 7.69
C ALA A 30 -7.85 -11.32 7.08
N GLY A 31 -8.56 -11.85 6.08
CA GLY A 31 -9.66 -11.19 5.36
C GLY A 31 -9.43 -11.14 3.85
N TRP A 32 -9.99 -10.12 3.20
CA TRP A 32 -9.91 -9.86 1.77
C TRP A 32 -9.37 -8.47 1.53
N LEU A 33 -8.28 -8.37 0.78
CA LEU A 33 -7.81 -7.08 0.29
C LEU A 33 -8.53 -6.79 -1.01
N ALA A 34 -9.07 -5.58 -1.14
CA ALA A 34 -9.85 -5.17 -2.30
C ALA A 34 -9.46 -3.77 -2.76
N ALA A 35 -9.54 -3.56 -4.07
CA ALA A 35 -9.29 -2.27 -4.72
C ALA A 35 -10.42 -1.89 -5.67
N TRP A 36 -10.74 -0.59 -5.75
CA TRP A 36 -11.82 -0.06 -6.58
C TRP A 36 -11.36 1.15 -7.41
N ARG A 37 -11.49 1.04 -8.73
CA ARG A 37 -11.30 2.15 -9.68
C ARG A 37 -12.59 2.96 -9.85
N THR A 38 -13.06 3.54 -8.75
CA THR A 38 -14.28 4.37 -8.73
C THR A 38 -14.02 5.69 -8.02
N ARG A 39 -14.85 6.71 -8.33
CA ARG A 39 -14.74 8.04 -7.73
C ARG A 39 -15.23 8.05 -6.28
N ALA A 40 -16.37 7.42 -6.02
CA ALA A 40 -16.98 7.40 -4.69
C ALA A 40 -16.20 6.46 -3.76
N ARG A 41 -15.99 6.87 -2.50
CA ARG A 41 -15.29 6.02 -1.54
C ARG A 41 -16.16 4.79 -1.23
N PRO A 42 -15.67 3.54 -1.43
CA PRO A 42 -16.49 2.33 -1.32
C PRO A 42 -16.77 1.93 0.14
N THR A 43 -15.83 2.18 1.05
CA THR A 43 -15.96 1.90 2.49
C THR A 43 -15.45 3.08 3.31
N ARG A 44 -15.81 3.15 4.60
CA ARG A 44 -15.29 4.20 5.49
C ARG A 44 -13.77 4.12 5.67
N GLU A 45 -13.23 2.90 5.66
CA GLU A 45 -11.80 2.63 5.90
C GLU A 45 -10.95 2.56 4.63
N ALA A 46 -11.56 2.68 3.44
CA ALA A 46 -10.82 2.74 2.19
C ALA A 46 -9.84 3.92 2.16
N ARG A 47 -8.63 3.65 1.68
CA ARG A 47 -7.57 4.64 1.44
C ARG A 47 -7.16 4.63 -0.03
N ARG A 48 -6.61 5.74 -0.48
CA ARG A 48 -6.05 5.85 -1.82
C ARG A 48 -4.70 5.15 -1.85
N ILE A 49 -4.49 4.33 -2.86
CA ILE A 49 -3.19 3.77 -3.25
C ILE A 49 -2.91 4.12 -4.71
N ASP A 50 -1.64 4.02 -5.13
CA ASP A 50 -1.21 4.19 -6.51
C ASP A 50 -1.91 3.13 -7.39
N ASP A 51 -2.68 3.56 -8.38
CA ASP A 51 -3.49 2.65 -9.23
C ASP A 51 -2.63 1.62 -9.99
N ARG A 52 -1.34 1.93 -10.22
CA ARG A 52 -0.39 1.06 -10.92
C ARG A 52 -0.07 -0.20 -10.13
N ILE A 53 -0.26 -0.21 -8.81
CA ILE A 53 -0.03 -1.41 -8.00
C ILE A 53 -1.14 -2.44 -8.17
N VAL A 54 -2.30 -2.06 -8.74
CA VAL A 54 -3.47 -2.93 -8.86
C VAL A 54 -3.47 -3.67 -10.20
N ASP A 55 -3.38 -4.99 -10.13
CA ASP A 55 -3.39 -5.92 -11.26
C ASP A 55 -4.31 -7.12 -10.97
N PRO A 56 -5.50 -7.20 -11.59
CA PRO A 56 -6.40 -8.35 -11.48
C PRO A 56 -5.81 -9.68 -11.98
N GLY A 57 -4.73 -9.65 -12.77
CA GLY A 57 -3.97 -10.83 -13.20
C GLY A 57 -2.72 -11.09 -12.37
N GLY A 58 -2.50 -10.31 -11.30
CA GLY A 58 -1.29 -10.33 -10.50
C GLY A 58 -1.04 -11.67 -9.80
N ALA A 59 0.21 -12.13 -9.80
CA ALA A 59 0.59 -13.35 -9.07
C ALA A 59 0.53 -13.15 -7.55
N PRO A 60 0.37 -14.23 -6.75
CA PRO A 60 0.41 -14.18 -5.29
C PRO A 60 1.67 -13.48 -4.78
N ALA A 61 1.54 -12.82 -3.63
CA ALA A 61 2.61 -12.03 -3.05
C ALA A 61 2.58 -12.06 -1.52
N TRP A 62 3.68 -11.62 -0.92
CA TRP A 62 3.71 -11.20 0.48
C TRP A 62 3.64 -9.68 0.53
N ILE A 63 2.94 -9.15 1.52
CA ILE A 63 2.89 -7.71 1.77
C ILE A 63 3.25 -7.37 3.20
N SER A 64 3.80 -6.19 3.38
CA SER A 64 3.74 -5.44 4.64
C SER A 64 2.65 -4.38 4.48
N LEU A 65 1.59 -4.47 5.30
CA LEU A 65 0.52 -3.49 5.37
C LEU A 65 0.66 -2.69 6.66
N VAL A 66 1.15 -1.46 6.54
CA VAL A 66 1.29 -0.51 7.64
C VAL A 66 0.03 0.34 7.70
N ARG A 67 -0.64 0.39 8.85
CA ARG A 67 -1.78 1.30 9.10
C ARG A 67 -1.70 1.89 10.52
N PRO A 68 -2.02 3.18 10.70
CA PRO A 68 -2.14 3.77 12.02
C PRO A 68 -3.32 3.19 12.80
N PRO A 69 -3.35 3.37 14.13
CA PRO A 69 -4.57 3.21 14.92
C PRO A 69 -5.72 4.05 14.35
N ARG A 70 -6.96 3.61 14.59
CA ARG A 70 -8.15 4.31 14.07
C ARG A 70 -8.19 5.77 14.55
N GLY A 71 -8.35 6.68 13.60
CA GLY A 71 -8.42 8.13 13.87
C GLY A 71 -7.06 8.83 13.93
N VAL A 72 -5.95 8.09 13.85
CA VAL A 72 -4.61 8.65 13.77
C VAL A 72 -4.20 8.80 12.31
N ARG A 73 -3.60 9.95 11.99
CA ARG A 73 -3.02 10.26 10.68
C ARG A 73 -1.87 11.23 10.87
N LEU A 74 -0.88 11.17 10.00
CA LEU A 74 0.26 12.09 10.01
C LEU A 74 0.20 13.02 8.80
N PRO A 75 0.70 14.25 8.90
CA PRO A 75 1.06 15.02 7.73
C PRO A 75 1.98 14.19 6.82
N PHE A 76 1.80 14.26 5.51
CA PHE A 76 2.65 13.49 4.59
C PHE A 76 4.11 13.95 4.64
N ASP A 77 4.35 15.22 4.96
CA ASP A 77 5.68 15.83 5.16
C ASP A 77 6.25 15.62 6.56
N ASP A 78 5.58 14.84 7.42
CA ASP A 78 6.12 14.43 8.72
C ASP A 78 7.50 13.78 8.57
N LEU A 79 8.43 14.14 9.46
CA LEU A 79 9.83 13.72 9.36
C LEU A 79 9.98 12.20 9.40
N ALA A 80 9.14 11.48 10.15
CA ALA A 80 9.17 10.03 10.21
C ALA A 80 8.73 9.41 8.87
N VAL A 81 7.68 9.96 8.26
CA VAL A 81 7.19 9.54 6.93
C VAL A 81 8.24 9.80 5.86
N GLN A 82 8.85 11.00 5.86
CA GLN A 82 9.90 11.35 4.91
C GLN A 82 11.17 10.51 5.10
N GLN A 83 11.53 10.18 6.34
CA GLN A 83 12.66 9.29 6.61
C GLN A 83 12.38 7.86 6.12
N ALA A 84 11.16 7.34 6.33
CA ALA A 84 10.78 6.02 5.81
C ALA A 84 10.89 5.97 4.28
N ARG A 85 10.39 7.00 3.58
CA ARG A 85 10.53 7.11 2.11
C ARG A 85 11.99 7.13 1.65
N ARG A 86 12.86 7.90 2.33
CA ARG A 86 14.29 7.93 2.03
C ARG A 86 14.95 6.56 2.19
N ASN A 87 14.61 5.85 3.26
CA ASN A 87 15.11 4.49 3.48
C ASN A 87 14.64 3.54 2.37
N VAL A 88 13.36 3.58 1.98
CA VAL A 88 12.85 2.78 0.86
C VAL A 88 13.61 3.04 -0.44
N LEU A 89 13.94 4.31 -0.75
CA LEU A 89 14.72 4.67 -1.93
C LEU A 89 16.20 4.25 -1.83
N GLY A 90 16.72 4.05 -0.61
CA GLY A 90 18.06 3.55 -0.37
C GLY A 90 18.18 2.02 -0.41
N ASP A 91 17.06 1.31 -0.29
CA ASP A 91 16.99 -0.15 -0.25
C ASP A 91 16.71 -0.77 -1.63
N PRO A 92 17.00 -2.07 -1.83
CA PRO A 92 16.58 -2.78 -3.02
C PRO A 92 15.06 -2.69 -3.23
N TRP A 93 14.66 -2.20 -4.40
CA TRP A 93 13.26 -1.91 -4.71
C TRP A 93 12.35 -3.14 -4.50
N ALA A 94 11.15 -2.90 -3.95
CA ALA A 94 10.14 -3.92 -3.79
C ALA A 94 9.51 -4.28 -5.16
N ASP A 95 8.64 -5.30 -5.21
CA ASP A 95 7.90 -5.53 -6.45
C ASP A 95 6.94 -4.37 -6.74
N ALA A 96 6.37 -3.79 -5.68
CA ALA A 96 5.64 -2.53 -5.73
C ALA A 96 5.50 -1.93 -4.33
N ILE A 97 5.28 -0.63 -4.24
CA ILE A 97 5.03 0.08 -2.98
C ILE A 97 3.94 1.11 -3.24
N SER A 98 3.12 1.42 -2.24
CA SER A 98 2.26 2.60 -2.25
C SER A 98 2.08 3.14 -0.83
N THR A 99 2.07 4.47 -0.66
CA THR A 99 1.51 5.06 0.56
C THR A 99 -0.02 4.93 0.55
N LEU A 100 -0.66 5.04 1.72
CA LEU A 100 -2.11 5.05 1.88
C LEU A 100 -2.53 6.45 2.29
N LEU A 101 -3.41 7.09 1.52
CA LEU A 101 -3.88 8.45 1.79
C LEU A 101 -5.40 8.49 1.98
N SER A 102 -5.92 9.28 2.93
CA SER A 102 -7.36 9.57 3.03
C SER A 102 -7.78 10.82 2.24
N ASP A 103 -6.84 11.75 2.07
CA ASP A 103 -6.94 12.99 1.31
C ASP A 103 -5.61 13.33 0.64
N ALA A 104 -5.39 14.58 0.21
CA ALA A 104 -4.18 14.98 -0.50
C ALA A 104 -2.95 15.21 0.40
N SER A 105 -3.13 15.23 1.73
CA SER A 105 -2.12 15.74 2.66
C SER A 105 -1.78 14.78 3.79
N HIS A 106 -2.60 13.77 4.05
CA HIS A 106 -2.41 12.89 5.21
C HIS A 106 -1.96 11.48 4.83
N PHE A 107 -0.84 11.08 5.43
CA PHE A 107 -0.36 9.71 5.47
C PHE A 107 -1.18 8.89 6.48
N GLU A 108 -1.73 7.78 6.00
CA GLU A 108 -2.44 6.78 6.81
C GLU A 108 -1.92 5.36 6.58
N GLY A 109 -0.64 5.25 6.25
CA GLY A 109 0.04 3.98 6.14
C GLY A 109 0.77 3.78 4.82
N ALA A 110 1.26 2.57 4.64
CA ALA A 110 1.93 2.14 3.42
C ALA A 110 1.65 0.66 3.16
N ILE A 111 1.81 0.26 1.91
CA ILE A 111 1.84 -1.13 1.48
C ILE A 111 3.12 -1.38 0.68
N THR A 112 3.87 -2.40 1.10
CA THR A 112 5.06 -2.89 0.39
C THR A 112 4.77 -4.31 -0.09
N VAL A 113 4.92 -4.56 -1.38
CA VAL A 113 4.63 -5.86 -2.02
C VAL A 113 5.93 -6.51 -2.45
N VAL A 114 6.10 -7.79 -2.11
CA VAL A 114 7.27 -8.58 -2.50
C VAL A 114 6.87 -10.01 -2.90
N ARG A 115 7.63 -10.61 -3.82
CA ARG A 115 7.42 -12.00 -4.26
C ARG A 115 8.66 -12.87 -4.04
N GLY A 116 8.43 -14.19 -4.05
CA GLY A 116 9.47 -15.20 -3.94
C GLY A 116 10.31 -15.06 -2.67
N ALA A 117 11.63 -15.15 -2.81
CA ALA A 117 12.60 -15.08 -1.72
C ALA A 117 12.66 -13.70 -1.01
N GLY A 118 11.92 -12.70 -1.49
CA GLY A 118 11.88 -11.37 -0.89
C GLY A 118 11.04 -11.28 0.38
N ALA A 119 10.20 -12.26 0.71
CA ALA A 119 9.28 -12.18 1.86
C ALA A 119 9.94 -11.85 3.23
N PRO A 120 11.13 -12.40 3.59
CA PRO A 120 11.79 -12.07 4.85
C PRO A 120 12.11 -10.58 5.03
N ARG A 121 12.35 -9.83 3.94
CA ARG A 121 12.72 -8.40 4.00
C ARG A 121 11.58 -7.50 4.48
N LEU A 122 10.34 -7.98 4.45
CA LEU A 122 9.19 -7.22 4.94
C LEU A 122 9.23 -6.97 6.45
N ARG A 123 10.00 -7.75 7.21
CA ARG A 123 10.19 -7.52 8.65
C ARG A 123 10.91 -6.20 8.95
N ASP A 124 11.72 -5.75 8.00
CA ASP A 124 12.51 -4.54 8.09
C ASP A 124 11.91 -3.41 7.22
N ASP A 125 10.62 -3.50 6.87
CA ASP A 125 9.93 -2.46 6.09
C ASP A 125 10.14 -1.09 6.75
N PRO A 126 10.71 -0.09 6.04
CA PRO A 126 10.96 1.21 6.62
C PRO A 126 9.73 1.91 7.20
N PHE A 127 8.53 1.67 6.66
CA PHE A 127 7.29 2.24 7.18
C PHE A 127 6.82 1.57 8.48
N ALA A 128 7.30 0.36 8.80
CA ALA A 128 6.99 -0.33 10.06
C ALA A 128 7.51 0.42 11.30
N ARG A 129 8.43 1.38 11.11
CA ARG A 129 8.93 2.27 12.16
C ARG A 129 8.00 3.46 12.43
N VAL A 130 7.05 3.73 11.53
CA VAL A 130 6.05 4.79 11.68
C VAL A 130 4.80 4.25 12.38
N PHE A 131 4.28 3.12 11.89
CA PHE A 131 3.20 2.36 12.53
C PHE A 131 3.43 0.86 12.35
N ASP A 132 2.76 0.04 13.15
CA ASP A 132 2.89 -1.42 13.09
C ASP A 132 2.55 -1.98 11.69
N ALA A 133 3.44 -2.86 11.20
CA ALA A 133 3.25 -3.58 9.95
C ALA A 133 2.55 -4.92 10.18
N ARG A 134 1.47 -5.16 9.43
CA ARG A 134 0.88 -6.50 9.28
C ARG A 134 1.51 -7.18 8.07
N ILE A 135 2.31 -8.22 8.31
CA ILE A 135 2.85 -9.06 7.23
C ILE A 135 1.81 -10.11 6.85
N LEU A 136 1.37 -10.08 5.60
CA LEU A 136 0.31 -10.96 5.08
C LEU A 136 0.75 -11.67 3.80
N ARG A 137 0.36 -12.93 3.65
CA ARG A 137 0.33 -13.64 2.36
C ARG A 137 -0.95 -13.22 1.65
N VAL A 138 -0.84 -12.83 0.40
CA VAL A 138 -1.98 -12.43 -0.43
C VAL A 138 -2.00 -13.32 -1.66
N GLU A 139 -3.18 -13.89 -1.94
CA GLU A 139 -3.39 -14.73 -3.12
C GLU A 139 -3.32 -13.91 -4.42
N ALA A 140 -3.44 -14.60 -5.56
CA ALA A 140 -3.43 -13.97 -6.87
C ALA A 140 -4.61 -13.00 -7.05
N GLY A 141 -4.47 -12.07 -8.00
CA GLY A 141 -5.57 -11.25 -8.52
C GLY A 141 -5.69 -9.85 -7.96
N LEU A 142 -4.65 -9.32 -7.30
CA LEU A 142 -4.67 -7.97 -6.73
C LEU A 142 -3.45 -7.12 -7.05
N PHE A 143 -2.24 -7.62 -6.81
CA PHE A 143 -1.04 -6.79 -6.89
C PHE A 143 -0.24 -7.03 -8.16
N GLY A 144 0.19 -5.95 -8.81
CA GLY A 144 1.09 -5.94 -9.96
C GLY A 144 2.55 -5.72 -9.57
N ARG A 145 3.33 -5.17 -10.50
CA ARG A 145 4.68 -4.64 -10.28
C ARG A 145 4.71 -3.17 -10.68
N VAL A 146 5.38 -2.35 -9.88
CA VAL A 146 5.56 -0.92 -10.16
C VAL A 146 7.06 -0.64 -10.16
N PRO A 147 7.64 -0.08 -11.23
CA PRO A 147 9.05 0.30 -11.25
C PRO A 147 9.35 1.38 -10.21
N PRO A 148 10.61 1.53 -9.76
CA PRO A 148 11.00 2.64 -8.89
C PRO A 148 10.68 3.99 -9.54
N PRO A 149 10.27 5.02 -8.77
CA PRO A 149 10.06 6.36 -9.30
C PRO A 149 11.38 6.95 -9.80
N CYS A 150 11.32 7.92 -10.70
CA CYS A 150 12.52 8.58 -11.20
C CYS A 150 13.08 9.56 -10.14
N GLY A 151 13.89 9.04 -9.21
CA GLY A 151 14.66 9.81 -8.25
C GLY A 151 13.87 10.38 -7.07
N PRO A 152 14.53 11.13 -6.16
CA PRO A 152 13.88 11.74 -5.01
C PRO A 152 13.02 12.93 -5.47
N THR A 153 11.71 12.73 -5.58
CA THR A 153 10.77 13.83 -5.81
C THR A 153 10.55 14.62 -4.52
N ILE A 154 10.73 15.94 -4.58
CA ILE A 154 10.35 16.84 -3.48
C ILE A 154 8.83 16.99 -3.54
N GLU A 155 8.13 16.24 -2.70
CA GLU A 155 6.69 16.33 -2.52
C GLU A 155 6.39 16.96 -1.16
N ARG A 156 5.96 18.23 -1.17
CA ARG A 156 5.57 18.98 0.03
C ARG A 156 4.20 18.55 0.57
N TYR A 157 3.38 17.97 -0.31
CA TYR A 157 2.09 17.33 -0.03
C TYR A 157 2.10 15.98 -0.73
N GLY A 158 1.24 15.04 -0.33
CA GLY A 158 1.00 13.83 -1.13
C GLY A 158 0.35 14.12 -2.49
N SER A 159 0.41 15.37 -2.99
CA SER A 159 0.01 15.87 -4.30
C SER A 159 -1.25 15.23 -4.90
N ALA A 160 -2.24 14.98 -4.03
CA ALA A 160 -3.47 14.22 -4.31
C ALA A 160 -3.28 12.75 -4.76
N ASN A 161 -2.05 12.29 -4.94
CA ASN A 161 -1.66 10.99 -5.47
C ASN A 161 -0.75 10.24 -4.49
N PRO A 162 -1.06 8.99 -4.14
CA PRO A 162 -0.17 8.18 -3.32
C PRO A 162 1.21 8.00 -3.97
N TRP A 163 2.26 8.16 -3.17
CA TRP A 163 3.62 7.80 -3.59
C TRP A 163 3.67 6.30 -3.89
N PRO A 164 4.37 5.82 -4.94
CA PRO A 164 5.45 6.46 -5.70
C PRO A 164 5.02 7.20 -6.97
N GLN A 165 3.77 7.66 -7.07
CA GLN A 165 3.40 8.50 -8.22
C GLN A 165 4.16 9.83 -8.21
N ASP A 166 4.96 10.03 -9.25
CA ASP A 166 5.88 11.18 -9.42
C ASP A 166 5.41 12.16 -10.52
N ARG A 167 4.25 11.90 -11.12
CA ARG A 167 3.64 12.73 -12.16
C ARG A 167 2.43 13.49 -11.62
N PHE A 168 2.48 14.82 -11.76
CA PHE A 168 1.43 15.77 -11.36
C PHE A 168 0.46 16.06 -12.51
#